data_AF-A0A2L2XHM5-F1
#
_entry.id   AF-A0A2L2XHM5-F1
#
_cell.length_a   1.000
_cell.length_b   1.000
_cell.length_c   1.000
_cell.angle_alpha   90.00
_cell.angle_beta   90.00
_cell.angle_gamma   90.00
#
_symmetry.space_group_name_H-M   'P 1'
#
loop_
_entity.id
_entity.type
_entity.pdbx_description
1 polymer ?
#
loop_
_entity_poly.entity_id
_entity_poly.type
_entity_poly.pdbx_seq_one_letter_code
_entity_poly.pdbx_strand_id
1 'polypeptide(L)'
;MRKYVYVMLAVILFIALTAMAACGIGPINKEPPEAGQGKEELKQTSQAKSREVKKAPKKPKADLSGVYPILNGFGLIMGGIVDGLWVNNDEISRQIEGGEKYKLYCNEQYIGQAVGSKPLEQQYISGDKGYRVELEGQNGLNADGYGIIGSWNPLPAMLKTQTTGLEKYQKPVGDVLRKTGFDGRDEGIKEVKKVDLDNDGMEEAIIIATNITEEDMNRNTDGDPGLFQGKYSLVILQRHIDGEELNTVVSQRFNAGQIFQVPFIADVDGDGQMEFLVRTVNVQMVPVEGWASTHDDLYKIKDRDIERKLSIFYHPI
;
A
#
# COMPACT_ATOMS: atom_id res chain seq x y z
N MET A 1 16.31 -32.11 16.47
CA MET A 1 15.86 -30.70 16.44
C MET A 1 16.61 -29.76 17.38
N ARG A 2 16.78 -30.05 18.68
CA ARG A 2 17.48 -29.13 19.62
C ARG A 2 18.90 -28.68 19.20
N LYS A 3 19.70 -29.51 18.53
CA LYS A 3 21.08 -29.15 18.12
C LYS A 3 21.15 -28.09 17.00
N TYR A 4 20.15 -28.02 16.12
CA TYR A 4 20.14 -27.05 15.02
C TYR A 4 19.72 -25.65 15.49
N VAL A 5 18.88 -25.56 16.52
CA VAL A 5 18.44 -24.28 17.12
C VAL A 5 19.63 -23.54 17.76
N TYR A 6 20.53 -24.24 18.43
CA TYR A 6 21.72 -23.61 19.05
C TYR A 6 22.74 -23.12 18.02
N VAL A 7 22.89 -23.84 16.90
CA VAL A 7 23.81 -23.41 15.82
C VAL A 7 23.27 -22.17 15.13
N MET A 8 21.96 -22.09 14.88
CA MET A 8 21.35 -20.92 14.24
C MET A 8 21.38 -19.68 15.16
N LEU A 9 21.10 -19.84 16.46
CA LEU A 9 21.23 -18.74 17.44
C LEU A 9 22.66 -18.24 17.58
N ALA A 10 23.66 -19.13 17.53
CA ALA A 10 25.07 -18.73 17.58
C ALA A 10 25.50 -17.92 16.34
N VAL A 11 24.98 -18.27 15.15
CA VAL A 11 25.28 -17.53 13.90
C VAL A 11 24.61 -16.15 13.91
N ILE A 12 23.37 -16.04 14.40
CA ILE A 12 22.66 -14.75 14.51
C ILE A 12 23.36 -13.83 15.53
N LEU A 13 23.80 -14.38 16.67
CA LEU A 13 24.54 -13.61 17.68
C LEU A 13 25.89 -13.11 17.13
N PHE A 14 26.55 -13.90 16.28
CA PHE A 14 27.84 -13.52 15.69
C PHE A 14 27.70 -12.41 14.62
N ILE A 15 26.60 -12.38 13.87
CA ILE A 15 26.32 -11.31 12.89
C ILE A 15 25.93 -10.00 13.60
N ALA A 16 25.22 -10.06 14.72
CA ALA A 16 24.86 -8.87 15.50
C ALA A 16 26.08 -8.20 16.17
N LEU A 17 27.08 -8.99 16.58
CA LEU A 17 28.30 -8.48 17.23
C LEU A 17 29.27 -7.79 16.26
N THR A 18 29.26 -8.14 14.97
CA THR A 18 30.11 -7.47 13.97
C THR A 18 29.52 -6.16 13.45
N ALA A 19 28.20 -5.97 13.54
CA ALA A 19 27.54 -4.73 13.12
C ALA A 19 27.74 -3.56 14.11
N MET A 20 28.11 -3.81 15.37
CA MET A 20 28.27 -2.76 16.39
C MET A 20 29.67 -2.14 16.46
N ALA A 21 30.62 -2.56 15.61
CA ALA A 21 31.98 -2.01 15.59
C ALA A 21 32.18 -0.82 14.61
N ALA A 22 31.14 -0.39 13.87
CA ALA A 22 31.30 0.56 12.77
C ALA A 22 30.62 1.93 12.94
N CYS A 23 30.05 2.26 14.11
CA CYS A 23 29.49 3.59 14.38
C CYS A 23 30.16 4.24 15.59
N GLY A 24 31.22 5.00 15.31
CA GLY A 24 31.84 5.89 16.29
C GLY A 24 30.90 7.04 16.64
N ILE A 25 30.40 7.05 17.88
CA ILE A 25 29.65 8.17 18.45
C ILE A 25 30.65 9.12 19.10
N GLY A 26 30.83 10.30 18.51
CA GLY A 26 31.54 11.42 19.13
C GLY A 26 30.66 12.17 20.15
N PRO A 27 31.25 12.83 21.16
CA PRO A 27 30.50 13.52 22.20
C PRO A 27 29.91 14.84 21.70
N ILE A 28 28.59 15.02 21.85
CA ILE A 28 27.89 16.29 21.66
C ILE A 28 27.89 17.04 23.00
N ASN A 29 28.55 18.18 23.04
CA ASN A 29 28.50 19.14 24.15
C ASN A 29 27.33 20.13 23.96
N LYS A 30 26.56 20.31 25.05
CA LYS A 30 26.06 21.56 25.69
C LYS A 30 25.75 22.78 24.79
N GLU A 31 24.68 23.55 24.90
CA GLU A 31 23.68 23.88 25.92
C GLU A 31 22.55 24.67 25.19
N PRO A 32 21.31 24.76 25.72
CA PRO A 32 20.24 25.55 25.10
C PRO A 32 20.28 27.03 25.53
N PRO A 33 20.03 28.00 24.62
CA PRO A 33 19.80 29.37 25.00
C PRO A 33 18.34 29.60 25.45
N GLU A 34 18.23 30.62 26.28
CA GLU A 34 17.09 31.01 27.10
C GLU A 34 15.85 31.46 26.33
N ALA A 35 14.69 31.23 26.96
CA ALA A 35 13.38 31.67 26.50
C ALA A 35 13.20 33.18 26.72
N GLY A 36 13.17 33.95 25.63
CA GLY A 36 12.74 35.34 25.60
C GLY A 36 11.24 35.46 25.33
N GLN A 37 10.51 36.00 26.30
CA GLN A 37 9.11 36.41 26.16
C GLN A 37 8.99 37.67 25.30
N GLY A 38 8.16 37.61 24.25
CA GLY A 38 7.75 38.77 23.48
C GLY A 38 6.33 38.57 22.94
N LYS A 39 5.35 39.19 23.61
CA LYS A 39 3.98 39.33 23.09
C LYS A 39 3.95 40.55 22.18
N GLU A 40 3.81 40.32 20.87
CA GLU A 40 3.39 41.36 19.92
C GLU A 40 2.12 40.90 19.21
N GLU A 41 1.08 41.72 19.39
CA GLU A 41 -0.27 41.52 18.87
C GLU A 41 -0.34 42.09 17.45
N LEU A 42 -0.10 41.24 16.45
CA LEU A 42 -0.18 41.60 15.03
C LEU A 42 -1.61 41.38 14.50
N LYS A 43 -2.39 42.47 14.44
CA LYS A 43 -3.61 42.55 13.63
C LYS A 43 -3.22 42.55 12.14
N GLN A 44 -3.20 41.37 11.52
CA GLN A 44 -3.13 41.25 10.06
C GLN A 44 -4.54 41.07 9.48
N THR A 45 -5.00 42.11 8.82
CA THR A 45 -6.15 42.15 7.91
C THR A 45 -5.91 41.20 6.73
N SER A 46 -6.62 40.07 6.69
CA SER A 46 -6.55 39.12 5.59
C SER A 46 -7.40 39.60 4.40
N GLN A 47 -6.79 40.31 3.46
CA GLN A 47 -7.31 40.38 2.09
C GLN A 47 -6.82 39.13 1.35
N ALA A 48 -7.66 38.09 1.31
CA ALA A 48 -7.45 36.90 0.50
C ALA A 48 -7.59 37.27 -0.99
N LYS A 49 -6.49 37.71 -1.60
CA LYS A 49 -6.35 37.76 -3.06
C LYS A 49 -6.27 36.31 -3.54
N SER A 50 -7.34 35.82 -4.18
CA SER A 50 -7.34 34.53 -4.86
C SER A 50 -6.20 34.50 -5.88
N ARG A 51 -5.08 33.88 -5.53
CA ARG A 51 -4.02 33.60 -6.49
C ARG A 51 -4.57 32.54 -7.42
N GLU A 52 -4.83 32.95 -8.66
CA GLU A 52 -5.10 32.06 -9.76
C GLU A 52 -3.87 31.15 -9.94
N VAL A 53 -3.94 29.94 -9.38
CA VAL A 53 -2.89 28.92 -9.50
C VAL A 53 -2.82 28.55 -10.97
N LYS A 54 -1.78 29.03 -11.67
CA LYS A 54 -1.50 28.61 -13.04
C LYS A 54 -1.29 27.08 -13.03
N LYS A 55 -2.29 26.34 -13.51
CA LYS A 55 -2.20 24.88 -13.65
C LYS A 55 -0.93 24.54 -14.43
N ALA A 56 -0.10 23.66 -13.87
CA ALA A 56 1.07 23.15 -14.54
C ALA A 56 0.67 22.53 -15.90
N PRO A 57 1.51 22.60 -16.93
CA PRO A 57 1.24 21.97 -18.21
C PRO A 57 1.00 20.47 -18.00
N LYS A 58 -0.17 19.97 -18.43
CA LYS A 58 -0.53 18.56 -18.31
C LYS A 58 0.50 17.72 -19.08
N LYS A 59 1.12 16.73 -18.41
CA LYS A 59 1.98 15.75 -19.07
C LYS A 59 1.20 15.06 -20.21
N PRO A 60 1.82 14.76 -21.36
CA PRO A 60 1.16 14.06 -22.45
C PRO A 60 0.69 12.67 -21.95
N LYS A 61 -0.57 12.32 -22.25
CA LYS A 61 -1.14 11.01 -21.96
C LYS A 61 -0.42 9.94 -22.78
N ALA A 62 -0.26 8.74 -22.21
CA ALA A 62 0.29 7.61 -22.92
C ALA A 62 -0.59 7.22 -24.12
N ASP A 63 0.02 6.70 -25.17
CA ASP A 63 -0.69 5.99 -26.22
C ASP A 63 -1.05 4.59 -25.69
N LEU A 64 -2.35 4.34 -25.56
CA LEU A 64 -2.91 3.12 -24.97
C LEU A 64 -3.64 2.25 -26.00
N SER A 65 -3.37 2.42 -27.30
CA SER A 65 -3.82 1.49 -28.32
C SER A 65 -2.97 0.21 -28.29
N GLY A 66 -3.42 -0.80 -27.53
CA GLY A 66 -2.68 -2.04 -27.34
C GLY A 66 -3.21 -2.86 -26.17
N VAL A 67 -2.46 -3.91 -25.82
CA VAL A 67 -2.75 -4.84 -24.72
C VAL A 67 -1.68 -4.65 -23.65
N TYR A 68 -2.10 -4.23 -22.45
CA TYR A 68 -1.21 -3.88 -21.36
C TYR A 68 -1.64 -4.59 -20.07
N PRO A 69 -1.24 -5.87 -19.87
CA PRO A 69 -1.49 -6.61 -18.66
C PRO A 69 -0.75 -6.03 -17.46
N ILE A 70 -1.41 -6.13 -16.30
CA ILE A 70 -0.89 -5.66 -15.02
C ILE A 70 -0.88 -6.85 -14.05
N LEU A 71 0.28 -7.08 -13.44
CA LEU A 71 0.51 -8.17 -12.49
C LEU A 71 0.70 -7.63 -11.08
N ASN A 72 0.21 -8.34 -10.07
CA ASN A 72 0.59 -8.11 -8.68
C ASN A 72 1.91 -8.81 -8.31
N GLY A 73 2.28 -8.71 -7.03
CA GLY A 73 3.50 -9.28 -6.47
C GLY A 73 3.65 -10.79 -6.56
N PHE A 74 2.60 -11.52 -6.95
CA PHE A 74 2.65 -12.98 -7.11
C PHE A 74 2.62 -13.40 -8.59
N GLY A 75 2.71 -12.43 -9.51
CA GLY A 75 2.49 -12.66 -10.94
C GLY A 75 1.02 -12.90 -11.28
N LEU A 76 0.08 -12.63 -10.36
CA LEU A 76 -1.34 -12.75 -10.65
C LEU A 76 -1.77 -11.58 -11.51
N ILE A 77 -2.53 -11.88 -12.56
CA ILE A 77 -3.12 -10.88 -13.44
C ILE A 77 -4.20 -10.15 -12.66
N MET A 78 -3.99 -8.85 -12.46
CA MET A 78 -5.01 -7.99 -11.86
C MET A 78 -6.04 -7.55 -12.89
N GLY A 79 -5.60 -7.37 -14.12
CA GLY A 79 -6.41 -6.82 -15.20
C GLY A 79 -5.44 -6.23 -16.21
N GLY A 80 -5.95 -5.32 -17.01
CA GLY A 80 -5.10 -4.61 -17.94
C GLY A 80 -5.89 -3.63 -18.76
N ILE A 81 -5.18 -3.01 -19.69
CA ILE A 81 -5.75 -2.09 -20.64
C ILE A 81 -5.81 -2.80 -21.99
N VAL A 82 -6.97 -2.75 -22.66
CA VAL A 82 -7.15 -3.14 -24.06
C VAL A 82 -7.73 -1.94 -24.79
N ASP A 83 -6.98 -1.40 -25.74
CA ASP A 83 -7.38 -0.25 -26.56
C ASP A 83 -7.90 0.94 -25.74
N GLY A 84 -7.17 1.28 -24.67
CA GLY A 84 -7.49 2.38 -23.75
C GLY A 84 -8.61 2.10 -22.75
N LEU A 85 -9.16 0.88 -22.73
CA LEU A 85 -10.20 0.47 -21.78
C LEU A 85 -9.65 -0.52 -20.76
N TRP A 86 -9.97 -0.28 -19.49
CA TRP A 86 -9.68 -1.25 -18.43
C TRP A 86 -10.56 -2.49 -18.59
N VAL A 87 -9.94 -3.66 -18.60
CA VAL A 87 -10.61 -4.96 -18.64
C VAL A 87 -10.17 -5.82 -17.45
N ASN A 88 -11.02 -6.77 -17.08
CA ASN A 88 -10.76 -7.66 -15.94
C ASN A 88 -9.71 -8.74 -16.28
N ASN A 89 -9.36 -9.56 -15.28
CA ASN A 89 -8.33 -10.58 -15.40
C ASN A 89 -8.69 -11.71 -16.40
N ASP A 90 -9.94 -12.17 -16.48
CA ASP A 90 -10.39 -13.17 -17.45
C ASP A 90 -10.24 -12.65 -18.88
N GLU A 91 -10.71 -11.44 -19.13
CA GLU A 91 -10.64 -10.83 -20.46
C GLU A 91 -9.19 -10.57 -20.91
N ILE A 92 -8.36 -9.92 -20.08
CA ILE A 92 -6.96 -9.65 -20.45
C ILE A 92 -6.15 -10.94 -20.59
N SER A 93 -6.44 -11.98 -19.79
CA SER A 93 -5.66 -13.24 -19.84
C SER A 93 -5.73 -13.90 -21.22
N ARG A 94 -6.83 -13.73 -21.95
CA ARG A 94 -7.03 -14.29 -23.29
C ARG A 94 -6.20 -13.57 -24.35
N GLN A 95 -5.70 -12.37 -24.04
CA GLN A 95 -4.90 -11.54 -24.93
C GLN A 95 -3.39 -11.68 -24.69
N ILE A 96 -2.98 -12.41 -23.64
CA ILE A 96 -1.56 -12.62 -23.32
C ILE A 96 -1.09 -13.87 -24.05
N GLU A 97 -0.09 -13.70 -24.90
CA GLU A 97 0.50 -14.75 -25.73
C GLU A 97 1.65 -15.47 -25.01
N GLY A 98 2.29 -14.78 -24.07
CA GLY A 98 3.57 -15.18 -23.49
C GLY A 98 4.74 -14.59 -24.29
N GLY A 99 5.87 -14.37 -23.62
CA GLY A 99 7.04 -13.71 -24.18
C GLY A 99 7.06 -12.19 -23.97
N GLU A 100 5.98 -11.61 -23.41
CA GLU A 100 5.92 -10.19 -23.11
C GLU A 100 6.92 -9.80 -22.01
N LYS A 101 7.50 -8.61 -22.13
CA LYS A 101 8.49 -8.09 -21.17
C LYS A 101 7.80 -7.19 -20.16
N TYR A 102 7.68 -7.68 -18.93
CA TYR A 102 7.15 -6.92 -17.81
C TYR A 102 8.25 -6.06 -17.19
N LYS A 103 7.98 -4.76 -17.05
CA LYS A 103 8.77 -3.91 -16.15
C LYS A 103 8.29 -4.16 -14.73
N LEU A 104 9.22 -4.50 -13.86
CA LEU A 104 8.95 -4.88 -12.48
C LEU A 104 9.27 -3.73 -11.55
N TYR A 105 8.38 -3.53 -10.59
CA TYR A 105 8.47 -2.47 -9.59
C TYR A 105 8.20 -3.01 -8.19
N CYS A 106 8.80 -2.40 -7.18
CA CYS A 106 8.56 -2.67 -5.76
C CYS A 106 8.93 -1.40 -4.97
N ASN A 107 8.17 -1.05 -3.93
CA ASN A 107 8.49 0.05 -3.01
C ASN A 107 9.06 1.29 -3.73
N GLU A 108 8.32 1.81 -4.72
CA GLU A 108 8.65 3.07 -5.42
C GLU A 108 9.82 2.97 -6.41
N GLN A 109 10.31 1.77 -6.71
CA GLN A 109 11.50 1.59 -7.53
C GLN A 109 11.29 0.58 -8.64
N TYR A 110 11.89 0.86 -9.79
CA TYR A 110 12.09 -0.13 -10.84
C TYR A 110 13.13 -1.15 -10.37
N ILE A 111 12.74 -2.42 -10.28
CA ILE A 111 13.60 -3.50 -9.78
C ILE A 111 14.13 -4.40 -10.90
N GLY A 112 13.61 -4.26 -12.13
CA GLY A 112 14.11 -5.00 -13.27
C GLY A 112 13.04 -5.30 -14.31
N GLN A 113 13.35 -6.26 -15.18
CA GLN A 113 12.42 -6.75 -16.19
C GLN A 113 12.41 -8.28 -16.17
N ALA A 114 11.28 -8.87 -16.55
CA ALA A 114 11.15 -10.30 -16.75
C ALA A 114 10.28 -10.62 -17.96
N VAL A 115 10.52 -11.78 -18.56
CA VAL A 115 9.70 -12.32 -19.64
C VAL A 115 8.57 -13.13 -19.00
N GLY A 116 7.32 -12.82 -19.34
CA GLY A 116 6.16 -13.54 -18.84
C GLY A 116 5.84 -14.79 -19.65
N SER A 117 5.38 -15.84 -18.99
CA SER A 117 4.76 -16.99 -19.64
C SER A 117 3.38 -16.64 -20.20
N LYS A 118 2.80 -17.58 -20.96
CA LYS A 118 1.36 -17.58 -21.20
C LYS A 118 0.61 -17.71 -19.86
N PRO A 119 -0.61 -17.15 -19.69
CA PRO A 119 -1.32 -17.26 -18.43
C PRO A 119 -1.68 -18.70 -18.07
N LEU A 120 -1.51 -19.01 -16.81
CA LEU A 120 -1.93 -20.25 -16.17
C LEU A 120 -3.22 -19.96 -15.40
N GLU A 121 -4.29 -20.68 -15.73
CA GLU A 121 -5.52 -20.65 -14.93
C GLU A 121 -5.22 -21.19 -13.52
N GLN A 122 -5.71 -20.48 -12.52
CA GLN A 122 -5.66 -20.83 -11.11
C GLN A 122 -7.09 -20.98 -10.62
N GLN A 123 -7.38 -22.08 -9.94
CA GLN A 123 -8.65 -22.26 -9.26
C GLN A 123 -8.48 -21.83 -7.81
N TYR A 124 -9.31 -20.91 -7.34
CA TYR A 124 -9.31 -20.49 -5.93
C TYR A 124 -10.25 -21.35 -5.09
N ILE A 125 -10.01 -21.39 -3.78
CA ILE A 125 -10.90 -22.08 -2.83
C ILE A 125 -12.32 -21.50 -2.86
N SER A 126 -12.48 -20.21 -3.20
CA SER A 126 -13.80 -19.59 -3.40
C SER A 126 -14.58 -20.17 -4.58
N GLY A 127 -13.92 -20.94 -5.46
CA GLY A 127 -14.45 -21.39 -6.75
C GLY A 127 -14.23 -20.38 -7.89
N ASP A 128 -13.71 -19.18 -7.58
CA ASP A 128 -13.37 -18.18 -8.58
C ASP A 128 -12.15 -18.62 -9.40
N LYS A 129 -12.10 -18.14 -10.63
CA LYS A 129 -10.95 -18.30 -11.52
C LYS A 129 -10.04 -17.10 -11.40
N GLY A 130 -8.74 -17.36 -11.36
CA GLY A 130 -7.72 -16.35 -11.58
C GLY A 130 -6.70 -16.81 -12.60
N TYR A 131 -5.80 -15.92 -12.96
CA TYR A 131 -4.78 -16.19 -13.95
C TYR A 131 -3.44 -15.69 -13.44
N ARG A 132 -2.39 -16.49 -13.64
CA ARG A 132 -1.02 -16.18 -13.24
C ARG A 132 -0.09 -16.22 -14.44
N VAL A 133 0.84 -15.27 -14.49
CA VAL A 133 1.98 -15.28 -15.41
C VAL A 133 3.21 -15.68 -14.61
N GLU A 134 3.93 -16.70 -15.05
CA GLU A 134 5.25 -17.02 -14.52
C GLU A 134 6.29 -16.07 -15.13
N LEU A 135 7.20 -15.55 -14.30
CA LEU A 135 8.20 -14.58 -14.73
C LEU A 135 9.58 -15.25 -14.80
N GLU A 136 10.14 -15.36 -16.00
CA GLU A 136 11.45 -15.97 -16.23
C GLU A 136 12.58 -15.22 -15.52
N GLY A 137 13.52 -15.96 -14.93
CA GLY A 137 14.77 -15.41 -14.39
C GLY A 137 14.62 -14.61 -13.09
N GLN A 138 13.43 -14.56 -12.50
CA GLN A 138 13.17 -13.91 -11.22
C GLN A 138 12.65 -14.94 -10.22
N ASN A 139 13.17 -14.94 -8.99
CA ASN A 139 12.58 -15.65 -7.85
C ASN A 139 11.31 -14.91 -7.38
N GLY A 140 10.32 -14.81 -8.27
CA GLY A 140 9.07 -14.08 -8.04
C GLY A 140 9.25 -12.58 -7.83
N LEU A 141 8.18 -11.83 -8.11
CA LEU A 141 7.99 -10.57 -7.40
C LEU A 141 7.80 -10.90 -5.90
N ASN A 142 8.19 -10.00 -5.01
CA ASN A 142 7.76 -10.11 -3.61
C ASN A 142 6.29 -9.66 -3.50
N ALA A 143 5.66 -9.89 -2.35
CA ALA A 143 4.25 -9.54 -2.14
C ALA A 143 3.93 -8.05 -2.42
N ASP A 144 4.92 -7.16 -2.29
CA ASP A 144 4.80 -5.71 -2.49
C ASP A 144 5.14 -5.26 -3.92
N GLY A 145 5.50 -6.21 -4.78
CA GLY A 145 5.87 -5.94 -6.16
C GLY A 145 4.66 -5.83 -7.10
N TYR A 146 4.90 -5.33 -8.30
CA TYR A 146 3.96 -5.38 -9.42
C TYR A 146 4.69 -5.35 -10.76
N GLY A 147 4.02 -5.83 -11.81
CA GLY A 147 4.54 -5.90 -13.17
C GLY A 147 3.63 -5.18 -14.15
N ILE A 148 4.19 -4.36 -15.03
CA ILE A 148 3.42 -3.63 -16.06
C ILE A 148 4.09 -3.79 -17.42
N ILE A 149 3.27 -4.00 -18.44
CA ILE A 149 3.65 -3.83 -19.85
C ILE A 149 3.13 -2.46 -20.27
N GLY A 150 4.01 -1.60 -20.79
CA GLY A 150 3.63 -0.22 -21.12
C GLY A 150 4.84 0.67 -21.36
N SER A 151 4.72 1.71 -22.18
CA SER A 151 5.80 2.68 -22.41
C SER A 151 5.83 3.81 -21.38
N TRP A 152 4.75 4.00 -20.62
CA TRP A 152 4.63 5.08 -19.64
C TRP A 152 5.45 4.81 -18.37
N ASN A 153 5.60 5.87 -17.56
CA ASN A 153 6.20 5.81 -16.24
C ASN A 153 5.09 5.58 -15.19
N PRO A 154 5.01 4.40 -14.55
CA PRO A 154 3.97 4.12 -13.55
C PRO A 154 4.19 4.83 -12.22
N LEU A 155 5.31 5.54 -12.06
CA LEU A 155 5.62 6.33 -10.86
C LEU A 155 5.78 7.82 -11.25
N PRO A 156 4.70 8.49 -11.71
CA PRO A 156 4.77 9.87 -12.18
C PRO A 156 5.00 10.88 -11.06
N ALA A 157 4.68 10.51 -9.81
CA ALA A 157 4.89 11.26 -8.58
C ALA A 157 5.73 10.44 -7.58
N MET A 158 6.46 11.13 -6.71
CA MET A 158 7.30 10.51 -5.68
C MET A 158 6.44 10.15 -4.47
N LEU A 159 6.33 8.86 -4.17
CA LEU A 159 5.72 8.38 -2.94
C LEU A 159 6.66 8.66 -1.75
N LYS A 160 6.06 9.01 -0.61
CA LYS A 160 6.77 9.17 0.66
C LYS A 160 6.10 8.31 1.71
N THR A 161 6.83 7.33 2.22
CA THR A 161 6.37 6.51 3.35
C THR A 161 6.84 7.11 4.67
N GLN A 162 5.90 7.34 5.59
CA GLN A 162 6.13 7.92 6.91
C GLN A 162 5.74 6.89 8.00
N THR A 163 6.65 6.56 8.90
CA THR A 163 6.43 5.63 10.04
C THR A 163 6.65 6.28 11.41
N THR A 164 7.05 7.55 11.43
CA THR A 164 7.28 8.35 12.65
C THR A 164 6.50 9.66 12.56
N GLY A 165 6.29 10.38 13.67
CA GLY A 165 5.55 11.65 13.63
C GLY A 165 4.09 11.48 13.22
N LEU A 166 3.48 10.35 13.59
CA LEU A 166 2.15 9.93 13.15
C LEU A 166 1.02 10.55 13.99
N GLU A 167 1.36 11.31 15.04
CA GLU A 167 0.41 11.86 16.02
C GLU A 167 -0.64 12.75 15.36
N LYS A 168 -0.27 13.47 14.29
CA LYS A 168 -1.19 14.32 13.52
C LYS A 168 -2.32 13.54 12.83
N TYR A 169 -2.14 12.24 12.58
CA TYR A 169 -3.13 11.38 11.92
C TYR A 169 -4.04 10.64 12.92
N GLN A 170 -3.79 10.77 14.23
CA GLN A 170 -4.61 10.13 15.28
C GLN A 170 -6.06 10.64 15.27
N LYS A 171 -6.28 11.92 14.94
CA LYS A 171 -7.62 12.49 14.92
C LYS A 171 -8.50 11.85 13.82
N PRO A 172 -8.09 11.82 12.53
CA PRO A 172 -8.83 11.12 11.47
C PRO A 172 -9.20 9.68 11.84
N VAL A 173 -8.24 8.91 12.36
CA VAL A 173 -8.50 7.51 12.74
C VAL A 173 -9.44 7.43 13.93
N GLY A 174 -9.17 8.19 15.00
CA GLY A 174 -10.03 8.22 16.19
C GLY A 174 -11.46 8.68 15.90
N ASP A 175 -11.66 9.57 14.93
CA ASP A 175 -12.99 9.96 14.45
C ASP A 175 -13.73 8.79 13.80
N VAL A 176 -13.04 7.95 13.01
CA VAL A 176 -13.60 6.72 12.43
C VAL A 176 -13.92 5.70 13.52
N LEU A 177 -12.99 5.45 14.45
CA LEU A 177 -13.17 4.51 15.56
C LEU A 177 -14.37 4.89 16.45
N ARG A 178 -14.52 6.17 16.83
CA ARG A 178 -15.66 6.62 17.63
C ARG A 178 -17.00 6.41 16.92
N LYS A 179 -17.05 6.67 15.60
CA LYS A 179 -18.27 6.47 14.80
C LYS A 179 -18.69 5.00 14.75
N THR A 180 -17.77 4.06 14.93
CA THR A 180 -18.04 2.61 14.92
C THR A 180 -18.14 2.00 16.33
N GLY A 181 -18.13 2.84 17.38
CA GLY A 181 -18.31 2.39 18.77
C GLY A 181 -17.03 1.88 19.44
N PHE A 182 -15.87 2.08 18.82
CA PHE A 182 -14.56 1.79 19.42
C PHE A 182 -14.11 2.97 20.30
N ASP A 183 -13.18 2.70 21.24
CA ASP A 183 -12.57 3.79 21.96
C ASP A 183 -11.76 4.65 20.97
N GLY A 184 -12.00 5.97 21.00
CA GLY A 184 -11.45 6.88 20.00
C GLY A 184 -9.94 7.13 20.12
N ARG A 185 -9.21 6.31 20.86
CA ARG A 185 -7.76 6.40 21.07
C ARG A 185 -7.12 5.46 20.08
N ASP A 186 -6.36 6.02 19.15
CA ASP A 186 -5.65 5.24 18.16
C ASP A 186 -4.15 5.20 18.49
N GLU A 187 -3.69 4.02 18.86
CA GLU A 187 -2.26 3.69 19.02
C GLU A 187 -1.76 2.83 17.85
N GLY A 188 -2.61 2.57 16.85
CA GLY A 188 -2.42 1.57 15.82
C GLY A 188 -1.97 2.08 14.46
N ILE A 189 -1.71 3.38 14.28
CA ILE A 189 -1.18 3.89 12.99
C ILE A 189 0.19 3.27 12.73
N LYS A 190 0.30 2.47 11.66
CA LYS A 190 1.55 1.79 11.30
C LYS A 190 2.38 2.60 10.35
N GLU A 191 1.73 3.17 9.35
CA GLU A 191 2.38 3.98 8.33
C GLU A 191 1.38 4.95 7.68
N VAL A 192 1.94 5.99 7.08
CA VAL A 192 1.23 6.87 6.16
C VAL A 192 2.01 6.99 4.88
N LYS A 193 1.33 6.76 3.76
CA LYS A 193 1.86 6.88 2.40
C LYS A 193 1.37 8.19 1.79
N LYS A 194 2.27 9.10 1.45
CA LYS A 194 1.94 10.41 0.87
C LYS A 194 2.38 10.53 -0.57
N VAL A 195 1.46 10.90 -1.46
CA VAL A 195 1.71 11.06 -2.89
C VAL A 195 0.60 11.89 -3.52
N ASP A 196 0.90 12.56 -4.63
CA ASP A 196 -0.07 13.23 -5.49
C ASP A 196 -0.74 12.16 -6.39
N LEU A 197 -1.93 11.72 -5.98
CA LEU A 197 -2.67 10.62 -6.61
C LEU A 197 -3.41 11.06 -7.87
N ASP A 198 -3.90 12.30 -7.92
CA ASP A 198 -4.70 12.80 -9.05
C ASP A 198 -3.94 13.77 -9.98
N ASN A 199 -2.66 14.01 -9.68
CA ASN A 199 -1.71 14.84 -10.42
C ASN A 199 -2.14 16.31 -10.47
N ASP A 200 -2.69 16.82 -9.37
CA ASP A 200 -3.06 18.23 -9.19
C ASP A 200 -1.96 19.08 -8.50
N GLY A 201 -0.90 18.44 -8.02
CA GLY A 201 0.24 19.04 -7.32
C GLY A 201 0.11 19.07 -5.80
N MET A 202 -0.99 18.58 -5.23
CA MET A 202 -1.19 18.39 -3.79
C MET A 202 -0.99 16.93 -3.41
N GLU A 203 -0.45 16.69 -2.21
CA GLU A 203 -0.25 15.31 -1.74
C GLU A 203 -1.48 14.85 -0.96
N GLU A 204 -2.01 13.69 -1.34
CA GLU A 204 -2.91 12.89 -0.50
C GLU A 204 -2.12 12.06 0.50
N ALA A 205 -2.79 11.64 1.57
CA ALA A 205 -2.25 10.73 2.57
C ALA A 205 -3.12 9.49 2.70
N ILE A 206 -2.54 8.32 2.44
CA ILE A 206 -3.14 7.02 2.72
C ILE A 206 -2.65 6.56 4.09
N ILE A 207 -3.55 6.59 5.07
CA ILE A 207 -3.30 6.27 6.48
C ILE A 207 -3.68 4.82 6.72
N ILE A 208 -2.71 4.02 7.19
CA ILE A 208 -2.87 2.59 7.44
C ILE A 208 -2.75 2.34 8.94
N ALA A 209 -3.85 1.88 9.54
CA ALA A 209 -3.93 1.68 10.98
C ALA A 209 -4.46 0.28 11.33
N THR A 210 -3.86 -0.33 12.33
CA THR A 210 -4.30 -1.60 12.91
C THR A 210 -3.77 -1.73 14.34
N ASN A 211 -4.60 -2.22 15.26
CA ASN A 211 -4.15 -2.63 16.60
C ASN A 211 -3.99 -4.16 16.71
N ILE A 212 -4.10 -4.88 15.59
CA ILE A 212 -3.72 -6.30 15.50
C ILE A 212 -2.19 -6.38 15.54
N THR A 213 -1.66 -7.11 16.52
CA THR A 213 -0.23 -7.29 16.74
C THR A 213 0.26 -8.58 16.12
N GLU A 214 1.59 -8.74 16.03
CA GLU A 214 2.20 -10.01 15.64
C GLU A 214 1.86 -11.14 16.62
N GLU A 215 1.70 -10.83 17.92
CA GLU A 215 1.21 -11.79 18.91
C GLU A 215 -0.20 -12.26 18.58
N ASP A 216 -1.12 -11.35 18.23
CA ASP A 216 -2.48 -11.72 17.81
C ASP A 216 -2.45 -12.64 16.58
N MET A 217 -1.51 -12.40 15.65
CA MET A 217 -1.34 -13.22 14.45
C MET A 217 -0.78 -14.61 14.73
N ASN A 218 0.08 -14.74 15.74
CA ASN A 218 0.74 -16.00 16.09
C ASN A 218 -0.07 -16.87 17.05
N ARG A 219 -1.18 -16.37 17.61
CA ARG A 219 -2.05 -17.15 18.48
C ARG A 219 -2.80 -18.20 17.68
N ASN A 220 -2.67 -19.47 18.08
CA ASN A 220 -3.55 -20.52 17.55
C ASN A 220 -4.98 -20.14 17.91
N THR A 221 -5.81 -19.98 16.88
CA THR A 221 -7.12 -19.38 17.07
C THR A 221 -8.16 -20.38 17.56
N ASP A 222 -7.97 -21.70 17.39
CA ASP A 222 -8.91 -22.78 17.80
C ASP A 222 -10.42 -22.42 17.72
N GLY A 223 -10.78 -21.55 16.76
CA GLY A 223 -12.14 -21.01 16.63
C GLY A 223 -12.62 -20.05 17.73
N ASP A 224 -11.76 -19.48 18.58
CA ASP A 224 -12.09 -18.48 19.60
C ASP A 224 -12.64 -17.19 18.95
N PRO A 225 -13.96 -16.93 19.05
CA PRO A 225 -14.57 -15.74 18.46
C PRO A 225 -14.19 -14.45 19.21
N GLY A 226 -13.67 -14.56 20.44
CA GLY A 226 -13.26 -13.42 21.26
C GLY A 226 -11.88 -12.88 20.92
N LEU A 227 -11.06 -13.61 20.17
CA LEU A 227 -9.65 -13.27 19.93
C LEU A 227 -9.47 -11.87 19.32
N PHE A 228 -10.36 -11.48 18.42
CA PHE A 228 -10.29 -10.19 17.74
C PHE A 228 -11.24 -9.15 18.33
N GLN A 229 -11.90 -9.41 19.47
CA GLN A 229 -12.76 -8.41 20.10
C GLN A 229 -11.94 -7.16 20.47
N GLY A 230 -12.41 -5.99 20.07
CA GLY A 230 -11.70 -4.72 20.22
C GLY A 230 -10.55 -4.52 19.22
N LYS A 231 -10.37 -5.43 18.26
CA LYS A 231 -9.38 -5.26 17.19
C LYS A 231 -9.95 -4.57 15.96
N TYR A 232 -9.12 -3.81 15.27
CA TYR A 232 -9.47 -3.16 14.02
C TYR A 232 -8.30 -3.16 13.05
N SER A 233 -8.63 -3.05 11.77
CA SER A 233 -7.73 -2.59 10.72
C SER A 233 -8.49 -1.68 9.78
N LEU A 234 -7.86 -0.60 9.33
CA LEU A 234 -8.47 0.39 8.45
C LEU A 234 -7.45 1.09 7.55
N VAL A 235 -7.96 1.53 6.40
CA VAL A 235 -7.26 2.39 5.44
C VAL A 235 -8.12 3.63 5.23
N ILE A 236 -7.54 4.81 5.48
CA ILE A 236 -8.19 6.10 5.26
C ILE A 236 -7.41 6.86 4.18
N LEU A 237 -8.14 7.42 3.22
CA LEU A 237 -7.61 8.41 2.28
C LEU A 237 -7.94 9.81 2.81
N GLN A 238 -6.91 10.53 3.23
CA GLN A 238 -6.97 11.94 3.63
C GLN A 238 -6.59 12.84 2.45
N ARG A 239 -7.42 13.84 2.16
CA ARG A 239 -7.26 14.79 1.05
C ARG A 239 -7.51 16.21 1.53
N HIS A 240 -7.03 17.20 0.76
CA HIS A 240 -7.34 18.61 0.98
C HIS A 240 -8.16 19.13 -0.20
N ILE A 241 -9.45 19.39 0.01
CA ILE A 241 -10.37 19.86 -1.02
C ILE A 241 -10.88 21.24 -0.60
N ASP A 242 -10.66 22.25 -1.44
CA ASP A 242 -11.12 23.63 -1.20
C ASP A 242 -10.66 24.20 0.16
N GLY A 243 -9.50 23.75 0.67
CA GLY A 243 -8.93 24.16 1.95
C GLY A 243 -9.43 23.37 3.16
N GLU A 244 -10.33 22.41 2.96
CA GLU A 244 -10.84 21.52 4.00
C GLU A 244 -10.17 20.14 3.92
N GLU A 245 -9.89 19.56 5.08
CA GLU A 245 -9.40 18.19 5.18
C GLU A 245 -10.58 17.21 5.07
N LEU A 246 -10.56 16.37 4.03
CA LEU A 246 -11.54 15.30 3.83
C LEU A 246 -10.91 13.94 4.09
N ASN A 247 -11.45 13.23 5.09
CA ASN A 247 -11.03 11.88 5.46
C ASN A 247 -12.05 10.86 4.97
N THR A 248 -11.67 10.04 3.99
CA THR A 248 -12.53 9.01 3.38
C THR A 248 -12.07 7.63 3.84
N VAL A 249 -12.97 6.84 4.43
CA VAL A 249 -12.66 5.43 4.75
C VAL A 249 -12.65 4.62 3.47
N VAL A 250 -11.49 4.06 3.12
CA VAL A 250 -11.34 3.21 1.93
C VAL A 250 -11.68 1.77 2.26
N SER A 251 -11.19 1.28 3.40
CA SER A 251 -11.42 -0.08 3.87
C SER A 251 -11.37 -0.11 5.39
N GLN A 252 -12.25 -0.90 6.01
CA GLN A 252 -12.33 -1.03 7.46
C GLN A 252 -12.86 -2.40 7.87
N ARG A 253 -12.32 -2.92 8.97
CA ARG A 253 -12.76 -4.14 9.65
C ARG A 253 -12.62 -3.94 11.15
N PHE A 254 -13.60 -4.45 11.87
CA PHE A 254 -13.72 -4.35 13.31
C PHE A 254 -14.07 -5.72 13.85
N ASN A 255 -13.51 -6.08 15.00
CA ASN A 255 -13.72 -7.37 15.64
C ASN A 255 -13.41 -8.56 14.72
N ALA A 256 -12.42 -8.42 13.84
CA ALA A 256 -12.08 -9.40 12.82
C ALA A 256 -10.56 -9.53 12.65
N GLY A 257 -10.09 -10.74 12.35
CA GLY A 257 -8.69 -11.03 12.06
C GLY A 257 -8.29 -10.66 10.64
N GLN A 258 -8.62 -9.46 10.19
CA GLN A 258 -8.30 -8.96 8.85
C GLN A 258 -7.39 -7.75 8.97
N ILE A 259 -6.23 -7.81 8.31
CA ILE A 259 -5.27 -6.71 8.26
C ILE A 259 -5.28 -6.14 6.85
N PHE A 260 -5.38 -4.82 6.75
CA PHE A 260 -5.19 -4.11 5.49
C PHE A 260 -3.75 -3.66 5.31
N GLN A 261 -3.27 -3.81 4.08
CA GLN A 261 -1.97 -3.35 3.61
C GLN A 261 -2.16 -2.58 2.31
N VAL A 262 -1.22 -1.69 1.98
CA VAL A 262 -1.19 -0.99 0.70
C VAL A 262 0.12 -1.33 -0.01
N PRO A 263 0.20 -2.49 -0.67
CA PRO A 263 1.47 -3.00 -1.22
C PRO A 263 2.05 -2.11 -2.32
N PHE A 264 1.23 -1.44 -3.13
CA PHE A 264 1.73 -0.50 -4.14
C PHE A 264 0.77 0.66 -4.41
N ILE A 265 1.37 1.75 -4.91
CA ILE A 265 0.71 2.95 -5.42
C ILE A 265 1.40 3.30 -6.74
N ALA A 266 0.66 3.29 -7.84
CA ALA A 266 1.20 3.43 -9.20
C ALA A 266 0.13 3.87 -10.20
N ASP A 267 0.55 4.61 -11.24
CA ASP A 267 -0.24 4.84 -12.46
C ASP A 267 -0.21 3.57 -13.30
N VAL A 268 -1.17 2.67 -13.05
CA VAL A 268 -1.22 1.36 -13.71
C VAL A 268 -2.00 1.39 -15.02
N ASP A 269 -2.81 2.42 -15.24
CA ASP A 269 -3.58 2.60 -16.48
C ASP A 269 -2.97 3.63 -17.47
N GLY A 270 -1.88 4.31 -17.10
CA GLY A 270 -1.13 5.21 -17.95
C GLY A 270 -1.80 6.56 -18.22
N ASP A 271 -2.85 6.90 -17.46
CA ASP A 271 -3.58 8.16 -17.64
C ASP A 271 -2.96 9.35 -16.89
N GLY A 272 -1.91 9.09 -16.11
CA GLY A 272 -1.15 10.07 -15.34
C GLY A 272 -1.65 10.29 -13.92
N GLN A 273 -2.72 9.61 -13.50
CA GLN A 273 -3.20 9.54 -12.12
C GLN A 273 -2.82 8.18 -11.53
N MET A 274 -2.52 8.14 -10.24
CA MET A 274 -2.07 6.92 -9.58
C MET A 274 -3.23 6.17 -8.93
N GLU A 275 -3.27 4.86 -9.15
CA GLU A 275 -4.06 3.91 -8.40
C GLU A 275 -3.30 3.44 -7.15
N PHE A 276 -4.02 2.88 -6.19
CA PHE A 276 -3.43 2.15 -5.08
C PHE A 276 -4.18 0.85 -4.80
N LEU A 277 -3.42 -0.18 -4.47
CA LEU A 277 -3.95 -1.49 -4.12
C LEU A 277 -4.15 -1.57 -2.61
N VAL A 278 -5.33 -1.97 -2.15
CA VAL A 278 -5.55 -2.38 -0.76
C VAL A 278 -5.63 -3.90 -0.71
N ARG A 279 -4.68 -4.52 -0.03
CA ARG A 279 -4.67 -5.95 0.26
C ARG A 279 -5.27 -6.21 1.62
N THR A 280 -6.23 -7.11 1.67
CA THR A 280 -6.74 -7.70 2.91
C THR A 280 -6.02 -9.01 3.16
N VAL A 281 -5.36 -9.16 4.30
CA VAL A 281 -4.74 -10.40 4.77
C VAL A 281 -5.61 -10.97 5.88
N ASN A 282 -6.12 -12.18 5.71
CA ASN A 282 -6.85 -12.87 6.77
C ASN A 282 -5.85 -13.58 7.69
N VAL A 283 -5.82 -13.15 8.96
CA VAL A 283 -5.04 -13.72 10.06
C VAL A 283 -5.62 -15.06 10.50
N GLN A 284 -6.94 -15.22 10.40
CA GLN A 284 -7.59 -16.52 10.55
C GLN A 284 -7.54 -17.25 9.22
N MET A 285 -6.58 -18.17 9.05
CA MET A 285 -6.78 -19.46 8.35
C MET A 285 -5.59 -20.42 8.59
N VAL A 286 -5.85 -21.36 9.51
CA VAL A 286 -5.35 -22.74 9.61
C VAL A 286 -3.90 -22.99 10.14
N PRO A 287 -3.72 -23.97 11.07
CA PRO A 287 -2.42 -24.49 11.53
C PRO A 287 -1.61 -25.28 10.47
N VAL A 288 -1.89 -25.10 9.19
CA VAL A 288 -1.09 -25.65 8.10
C VAL A 288 -0.23 -24.51 7.57
N GLU A 289 1.09 -24.66 7.60
CA GLU A 289 2.06 -23.65 7.17
C GLU A 289 1.66 -23.01 5.82
N GLY A 290 1.36 -21.69 5.81
CA GLY A 290 1.40 -20.88 4.59
C GLY A 290 0.09 -20.32 4.00
N TRP A 291 -1.08 -20.48 4.63
CA TRP A 291 -2.37 -20.19 3.99
C TRP A 291 -3.04 -18.88 4.46
N ALA A 292 -2.52 -17.72 4.02
CA ALA A 292 -3.29 -16.48 4.11
C ALA A 292 -4.18 -16.33 2.87
N SER A 293 -5.50 -16.23 3.04
CA SER A 293 -6.35 -15.74 1.95
C SER A 293 -6.18 -14.23 1.84
N THR A 294 -6.01 -13.76 0.61
CA THR A 294 -5.72 -12.37 0.31
C THR A 294 -6.74 -11.82 -0.66
N HIS A 295 -7.22 -10.62 -0.38
CA HIS A 295 -8.16 -9.91 -1.24
C HIS A 295 -7.56 -8.57 -1.63
N ASP A 296 -7.39 -8.35 -2.92
CA ASP A 296 -6.76 -7.15 -3.48
C ASP A 296 -7.85 -6.29 -4.15
N ASP A 297 -8.08 -5.10 -3.63
CA ASP A 297 -8.97 -4.08 -4.22
C ASP A 297 -8.14 -2.92 -4.79
N LEU A 298 -8.34 -2.55 -6.05
CA LEU A 298 -7.64 -1.44 -6.69
C LEU A 298 -8.54 -0.19 -6.67
N TYR A 299 -7.99 0.93 -6.18
CA TYR A 299 -8.72 2.19 -6.06
C TYR A 299 -8.03 3.31 -6.85
N LYS A 300 -8.85 4.25 -7.36
CA LYS A 300 -8.41 5.49 -8.02
C LYS A 300 -9.21 6.67 -7.47
N ILE A 301 -8.61 7.85 -7.42
CA ILE A 301 -9.38 9.08 -7.22
C ILE A 301 -10.05 9.44 -8.55
N LYS A 302 -11.35 9.74 -8.48
CA LYS A 302 -12.10 10.23 -9.63
C LYS A 302 -12.97 11.39 -9.18
N ASP A 303 -12.71 12.54 -9.78
CA ASP A 303 -13.30 13.82 -9.40
C ASP A 303 -13.04 14.15 -7.93
N ARG A 304 -14.06 13.99 -7.07
CA ARG A 304 -13.99 14.24 -5.62
C ARG A 304 -14.24 12.98 -4.80
N ASP A 305 -14.31 11.82 -5.45
CA ASP A 305 -14.61 10.53 -4.82
C ASP A 305 -13.48 9.52 -5.07
N ILE A 306 -13.63 8.37 -4.42
CA ILE A 306 -12.78 7.20 -4.64
C ILE A 306 -13.58 6.16 -5.42
N GLU A 307 -13.03 5.71 -6.54
CA GLU A 307 -13.61 4.67 -7.39
C GLU A 307 -12.83 3.37 -7.16
N ARG A 308 -13.53 2.29 -6.79
CA ARG A 308 -12.95 0.95 -6.81
C ARG A 308 -12.97 0.43 -8.24
N LYS A 309 -11.80 0.36 -8.87
CA LYS A 309 -11.60 -0.11 -10.25
C LYS A 309 -11.76 -1.62 -10.38
N LEU A 310 -11.30 -2.35 -9.37
CA LEU A 310 -11.17 -3.79 -9.41
C LEU A 310 -11.22 -4.38 -8.01
N SER A 311 -11.68 -5.63 -7.94
CA SER A 311 -11.66 -6.45 -6.74
C SER A 311 -11.27 -7.87 -7.15
N ILE A 312 -10.18 -8.39 -6.58
CA ILE A 312 -9.68 -9.75 -6.84
C ILE A 312 -9.56 -10.49 -5.52
N PHE A 313 -10.23 -11.63 -5.46
CA PHE A 313 -10.04 -12.59 -4.39
C PHE A 313 -9.05 -13.65 -4.86
N TYR A 314 -8.03 -13.93 -4.06
CA TYR A 314 -7.16 -15.07 -4.33
C TYR A 314 -6.76 -15.77 -3.04
N HIS A 315 -6.75 -17.10 -3.13
CA HIS A 315 -6.23 -17.94 -2.08
C HIS A 315 -5.23 -18.88 -2.75
N PRO A 316 -3.91 -18.70 -2.53
CA PRO A 316 -2.94 -19.63 -3.10
C PRO A 316 -3.27 -21.03 -2.56
N ILE A 317 -3.41 -21.99 -3.49
CA ILE A 317 -3.41 -23.43 -3.20
C ILE A 317 -1.97 -23.91 -3.12
#